data_AF-A0A964ZH69-F1
#
_entry.id   AF-A0A964ZH69-F1
#
_cell.length_a   1.000
_cell.length_b   1.000
_cell.length_c   1.000
_cell.angle_alpha   90.00
_cell.angle_beta   90.00
_cell.angle_gamma   90.00
#
_symmetry.space_group_name_H-M   'P 1'
#
loop_
_entity.id
_entity.type
_entity.pdbx_description
1 polymer ?
#
loop_
_entity_poly.entity_id
_entity_poly.type
_entity_poly.pdbx_seq_one_letter_code
_entity_poly.pdbx_strand_id
1 'polypeptide(L)'
;MMIRRIMSALALFGLLIPAVARAETVDFSYSFSISPTQTFASGTGSVTFSLFGGGAITANVGDTTALQAASIFTTSSATDTPDVFSSPYVITMSIKDNTSGQSRDFSFDGMLDGSLTATGSKVSAIFTGPLTVTQTLGSYLYSVSVEPETANLPMPGSLADALLNANVKIMGIPVVVVDPPGPGTTVSETPEPTGLVLGLLGGPILYLARRRYRSGK
;
A
#
# COMPACT_ATOMS: atom_id res chain seq x y z
N MET A 1 8.91 9.13 63.28
CA MET A 1 9.01 10.12 62.19
C MET A 1 9.99 9.56 61.14
N MET A 2 9.60 8.46 60.49
CA MET A 2 9.06 8.37 59.10
C MET A 2 10.13 8.71 58.05
N ILE A 3 10.83 7.70 57.54
CA ILE A 3 10.45 6.93 56.33
C ILE A 3 10.44 7.83 55.10
N ARG A 4 11.43 7.65 54.21
CA ARG A 4 11.33 7.75 52.74
C ARG A 4 12.74 7.88 52.17
N ARG A 5 12.88 7.39 50.94
CA ARG A 5 14.00 7.54 50.00
C ARG A 5 14.88 6.30 49.90
N ILE A 6 15.18 5.96 48.64
CA ILE A 6 16.13 4.95 48.16
C ILE A 6 15.51 3.57 47.84
N MET A 7 14.49 3.54 46.97
CA MET A 7 14.15 2.36 46.14
C MET A 7 13.67 2.83 44.76
N SER A 8 14.56 3.35 43.90
CA SER A 8 14.15 3.81 42.56
C SER A 8 15.29 3.83 41.51
N ALA A 9 16.21 2.84 41.49
CA ALA A 9 17.37 2.93 40.59
C ALA A 9 17.76 1.67 39.81
N LEU A 10 16.98 0.58 39.81
CA LEU A 10 17.44 -0.70 39.21
C LEU A 10 16.52 -1.33 38.15
N ALA A 11 15.67 -0.54 37.49
CA ALA A 11 14.74 -1.02 36.45
C ALA A 11 14.86 -0.27 35.10
N LEU A 12 16.04 0.25 34.76
CA LEU A 12 16.22 1.14 33.59
C LEU A 12 17.31 0.71 32.59
N PHE A 13 17.81 -0.54 32.64
CA PHE A 13 18.92 -0.96 31.77
C PHE A 13 18.61 -2.16 30.84
N GLY A 14 17.40 -2.70 30.87
CA GLY A 14 17.00 -3.87 30.07
C GLY A 14 16.30 -3.57 28.74
N LEU A 15 16.12 -2.29 28.37
CA LEU A 15 15.22 -1.88 27.28
C LEU A 15 15.91 -1.11 26.15
N LEU A 16 17.20 -1.37 25.93
CA LEU A 16 18.01 -0.77 24.86
C LEU A 16 18.65 -1.84 23.97
N ILE A 17 17.91 -2.89 23.62
CA ILE A 17 18.23 -3.60 22.38
C ILE A 17 17.56 -2.78 21.29
N PRO A 18 18.31 -2.01 20.48
CA PRO A 18 17.71 -1.33 19.34
C PRO A 18 17.17 -2.42 18.42
N ALA A 19 15.85 -2.60 18.41
CA ALA A 19 15.19 -3.26 17.32
C ALA A 19 15.53 -2.44 16.08
N VAL A 20 16.43 -2.94 15.25
CA VAL A 20 16.76 -2.28 13.99
C VAL A 20 15.55 -2.53 13.08
N ALA A 21 14.53 -1.69 13.22
CA ALA A 21 13.47 -1.58 12.24
C ALA A 21 14.09 -0.99 10.98
N ARG A 22 14.68 -1.85 10.14
CA ARG A 22 15.10 -1.44 8.80
C ARG A 22 13.84 -1.31 7.96
N ALA A 23 13.50 -0.08 7.60
CA ALA A 23 12.56 0.16 6.52
C ALA A 23 13.21 -0.35 5.23
N GLU A 24 12.71 -1.47 4.73
CA GLU A 24 13.07 -1.97 3.42
C GLU A 24 12.43 -1.06 2.37
N THR A 25 13.18 -0.67 1.34
CA THR A 25 12.70 0.16 0.24
C THR A 25 12.70 -0.62 -1.06
N VAL A 26 11.73 -0.34 -1.93
CA VAL A 26 11.57 -0.97 -3.24
C VAL A 26 11.54 0.10 -4.31
N ASP A 27 12.40 -0.06 -5.32
CA ASP A 27 12.44 0.77 -6.52
C ASP A 27 11.56 0.15 -7.61
N PHE A 28 10.54 0.87 -8.07
CA PHE A 28 9.67 0.44 -9.16
C PHE A 28 9.42 1.58 -10.14
N SER A 29 8.96 1.23 -11.35
CA SER A 29 8.43 2.18 -12.31
C SER A 29 7.01 1.83 -12.70
N TYR A 30 6.23 2.82 -13.10
CA TYR A 30 4.83 2.65 -13.46
C TYR A 30 4.42 3.45 -14.69
N SER A 31 3.32 3.06 -15.31
CA SER A 31 2.62 3.82 -16.35
C SER A 31 1.13 3.48 -16.36
N PHE A 32 0.29 4.40 -16.82
CA PHE A 32 -1.15 4.19 -16.98
C PHE A 32 -1.53 4.09 -18.46
N SER A 33 -2.52 3.27 -18.75
CA SER A 33 -3.19 3.21 -20.04
C SER A 33 -4.70 3.01 -19.84
N ILE A 34 -5.48 3.35 -20.86
CA ILE A 34 -6.93 3.16 -20.86
C ILE A 34 -7.38 2.58 -22.21
N SER A 35 -8.34 1.67 -22.15
CA SER A 35 -8.95 1.00 -23.30
C SER A 35 -10.48 1.19 -23.27
N PRO A 36 -11.17 1.33 -24.42
CA PRO A 36 -10.63 1.28 -25.78
C PRO A 36 -9.97 2.58 -26.26
N THR A 37 -10.24 3.71 -25.62
CA THR A 37 -9.72 5.04 -26.00
C THR A 37 -9.68 5.97 -24.79
N GLN A 38 -8.90 7.04 -24.86
CA GLN A 38 -8.88 8.11 -23.85
C GLN A 38 -10.07 9.06 -23.96
N THR A 39 -10.71 9.16 -25.14
CA THR A 39 -11.84 10.06 -25.38
C THR A 39 -13.07 9.26 -25.84
N PHE A 40 -14.11 9.28 -25.02
CA PHE A 40 -15.41 8.69 -25.31
C PHE A 40 -16.35 9.78 -25.84
N ALA A 41 -16.96 9.57 -27.00
CA ALA A 41 -17.86 10.54 -27.62
C ALA A 41 -19.29 10.01 -27.67
N SER A 42 -20.26 10.91 -27.50
CA SER A 42 -21.68 10.65 -27.69
C SER A 42 -22.36 11.93 -28.17
N GLY A 43 -23.03 11.90 -29.32
CA GLY A 43 -23.65 13.09 -29.92
C GLY A 43 -22.66 14.24 -30.12
N THR A 44 -22.88 15.35 -29.42
CA THR A 44 -21.99 16.53 -29.42
C THR A 44 -21.00 16.55 -28.27
N GLY A 45 -21.10 15.59 -27.35
CA GLY A 45 -20.37 15.54 -26.10
C GLY A 45 -19.22 14.56 -26.12
N SER A 46 -18.26 14.80 -25.23
CA SER A 46 -17.16 13.89 -24.99
C SER A 46 -16.77 13.85 -23.52
N VAL A 47 -16.26 12.69 -23.10
CA VAL A 47 -15.56 12.48 -21.83
C VAL A 47 -14.13 12.10 -22.16
N THR A 48 -13.15 12.85 -21.66
CA THR A 48 -11.73 12.62 -21.92
C THR A 48 -10.97 12.34 -20.64
N PHE A 49 -10.25 11.23 -20.61
CA PHE A 49 -9.29 10.85 -19.58
C PHE A 49 -7.91 11.36 -19.98
N SER A 50 -7.41 12.38 -19.30
CA SER A 50 -6.01 12.79 -19.39
C SER A 50 -5.20 11.98 -18.38
N LEU A 51 -4.52 10.94 -18.87
CA LEU A 51 -3.71 10.06 -18.04
C LEU A 51 -2.46 10.78 -17.56
N PHE A 52 -2.13 10.60 -16.29
CA PHE A 52 -0.86 11.10 -15.75
C PHE A 52 0.30 10.26 -16.30
N GLY A 53 1.43 10.93 -16.50
CA GLY A 53 2.66 10.29 -16.95
C GLY A 53 3.13 9.21 -15.97
N GLY A 54 3.80 8.20 -16.52
CA GLY A 54 4.52 7.22 -15.73
C GLY A 54 5.84 7.75 -15.17
N GLY A 55 6.47 7.00 -14.27
CA GLY A 55 7.75 7.37 -13.69
C GLY A 55 8.36 6.28 -12.82
N ALA A 56 9.58 6.53 -12.32
CA ALA A 56 10.24 5.68 -11.33
C ALA A 56 10.07 6.27 -9.92
N ILE A 57 9.78 5.41 -8.94
CA ILE A 57 9.55 5.77 -7.54
C ILE A 57 10.24 4.75 -6.63
N THR A 58 10.72 5.23 -5.48
CA THR A 58 11.16 4.42 -4.35
C THR A 58 10.09 4.49 -3.26
N ALA A 59 9.60 3.35 -2.79
CA ALA A 59 8.61 3.28 -1.70
C ALA A 59 9.10 2.36 -0.58
N ASN A 60 8.70 2.63 0.67
CA ASN A 60 8.97 1.72 1.77
C ASN A 60 8.01 0.52 1.71
N VAL A 61 8.51 -0.67 2.02
CA VAL A 61 7.68 -1.87 2.21
C VAL A 61 6.74 -1.63 3.39
N GLY A 62 5.45 -1.90 3.19
CA GLY A 62 4.38 -1.72 4.17
C GLY A 62 3.61 -0.40 4.02
N ASP A 63 4.21 0.62 3.40
CA ASP A 63 3.57 1.92 3.16
C ASP A 63 2.69 1.89 1.90
N THR A 64 1.73 2.82 1.86
CA THR A 64 0.89 3.06 0.68
C THR A 64 1.37 4.33 -0.02
N THR A 65 1.66 4.22 -1.32
CA THR A 65 2.01 5.33 -2.20
C THR A 65 0.80 5.70 -3.04
N ALA A 66 0.29 6.93 -2.87
CA ALA A 66 -0.79 7.45 -3.70
C ALA A 66 -0.23 8.04 -5.00
N LEU A 67 -0.77 7.61 -6.14
CA LEU A 67 -0.39 8.08 -7.47
C LEU A 67 -1.64 8.62 -8.16
N GLN A 68 -1.50 9.76 -8.83
CA GLN A 68 -2.58 10.29 -9.65
C GLN A 68 -2.62 9.49 -10.96
N ALA A 69 -3.78 8.93 -11.30
CA ALA A 69 -3.93 8.07 -12.48
C ALA A 69 -4.47 8.86 -13.68
N ALA A 70 -5.53 9.65 -13.47
CA ALA A 70 -6.14 10.45 -14.53
C ALA A 70 -6.83 11.71 -13.99
N SER A 71 -6.93 12.72 -14.84
CA SER A 71 -7.90 13.82 -14.72
C SER A 71 -8.95 13.67 -15.81
N ILE A 72 -10.22 13.86 -15.46
CA ILE A 72 -11.35 13.63 -16.37
C ILE A 72 -12.07 14.93 -16.65
N PHE A 73 -12.25 15.21 -17.94
CA PHE A 73 -12.91 16.41 -18.46
C PHE A 73 -14.10 16.04 -19.32
N THR A 74 -15.08 16.94 -19.38
CA THR A 74 -16.25 16.80 -20.23
C THR A 74 -16.41 18.00 -21.16
N THR A 75 -16.95 17.75 -22.35
CA THR A 75 -17.41 18.79 -23.29
C THR A 75 -18.76 18.38 -23.83
N SER A 76 -19.64 19.33 -24.15
CA SER A 76 -20.90 19.09 -24.87
C SER A 76 -21.48 20.43 -25.32
N SER A 77 -22.19 20.42 -26.45
CA SER A 77 -23.00 21.56 -26.91
C SER A 77 -24.50 21.23 -26.96
N ALA A 78 -24.91 20.10 -26.39
CA ALA A 78 -26.30 19.66 -26.37
C ALA A 78 -27.19 20.55 -25.48
N THR A 79 -28.27 21.10 -26.06
CA THR A 79 -29.27 21.92 -25.34
C THR A 79 -30.54 21.15 -25.03
N ASP A 80 -31.16 20.54 -26.05
CA ASP A 80 -32.50 19.95 -25.95
C ASP A 80 -32.45 18.43 -25.74
N THR A 81 -31.58 17.74 -26.47
CA THR A 81 -31.38 16.29 -26.37
C THR A 81 -30.02 16.02 -25.73
N PRO A 82 -29.97 15.53 -24.47
CA PRO A 82 -28.70 15.25 -23.81
C PRO A 82 -27.87 14.19 -24.55
N ASP A 83 -26.55 14.34 -24.50
CA ASP A 83 -25.60 13.31 -24.92
C ASP A 83 -25.60 12.20 -23.86
N VAL A 84 -25.88 10.95 -24.27
CA VAL A 84 -26.03 9.82 -23.34
C VAL A 84 -24.81 8.91 -23.43
N PHE A 85 -24.24 8.56 -22.28
CA PHE A 85 -23.09 7.67 -22.15
C PHE A 85 -23.52 6.36 -21.51
N SER A 86 -23.00 5.25 -22.04
CA SER A 86 -23.12 3.89 -21.52
C SER A 86 -21.94 3.09 -22.08
N SER A 87 -20.73 3.55 -21.79
CA SER A 87 -19.50 3.09 -22.44
C SER A 87 -18.58 2.41 -21.44
N PRO A 88 -18.23 1.12 -21.64
CA PRO A 88 -17.28 0.45 -20.77
C PRO A 88 -15.86 0.99 -21.03
N TYR A 89 -15.04 0.97 -19.99
CA TYR A 89 -13.62 1.29 -20.07
C TYR A 89 -12.81 0.36 -19.15
N VAL A 90 -11.51 0.25 -19.44
CA VAL A 90 -10.55 -0.44 -18.57
C VAL A 90 -9.36 0.46 -18.36
N ILE A 91 -9.06 0.80 -17.11
CA ILE A 91 -7.81 1.48 -16.73
C ILE A 91 -6.80 0.41 -16.33
N THR A 92 -5.63 0.43 -16.96
CA THR A 92 -4.54 -0.50 -16.66
C THR A 92 -3.34 0.26 -16.13
N MET A 93 -2.89 -0.10 -14.94
CA MET A 93 -1.61 0.33 -14.40
C MET A 93 -0.57 -0.76 -14.65
N SER A 94 0.46 -0.45 -15.42
CA SER A 94 1.61 -1.33 -15.58
C SER A 94 2.67 -0.96 -14.55
N ILE A 95 3.12 -1.90 -13.73
CA ILE A 95 4.22 -1.74 -12.78
C ILE A 95 5.38 -2.61 -13.22
N LYS A 96 6.60 -2.07 -13.14
CA LYS A 96 7.86 -2.80 -13.29
C LYS A 96 8.67 -2.65 -12.01
N ASP A 97 8.96 -3.77 -11.36
CA ASP A 97 9.92 -3.84 -10.26
C ASP A 97 11.34 -3.69 -10.84
N ASN A 98 12.06 -2.61 -10.48
CA ASN A 98 13.31 -2.26 -11.14
C ASN A 98 14.48 -3.17 -10.69
N THR A 99 14.40 -3.76 -9.50
CA THR A 99 15.42 -4.67 -8.96
C THR A 99 15.35 -6.03 -9.66
N SER A 100 14.15 -6.60 -9.78
CA SER A 100 13.94 -7.90 -10.43
C SER A 100 13.76 -7.81 -11.95
N GLY A 101 13.42 -6.64 -12.48
CA GLY A 101 13.10 -6.39 -13.88
C GLY A 101 11.74 -6.93 -14.33
N GLN A 102 10.94 -7.50 -13.42
CA GLN A 102 9.63 -8.08 -13.75
C GLN A 102 8.56 -6.99 -13.90
N SER A 103 7.59 -7.22 -14.79
CA SER A 103 6.43 -6.35 -15.00
C SER A 103 5.09 -7.08 -14.83
N ARG A 104 4.07 -6.37 -14.36
CA ARG A 104 2.68 -6.82 -14.30
C ARG A 104 1.72 -5.67 -14.58
N ASP A 105 0.56 -6.04 -15.11
CA ASP A 105 -0.56 -5.15 -15.34
C ASP A 105 -1.64 -5.35 -14.26
N PHE A 106 -2.16 -4.25 -13.76
CA PHE A 106 -3.27 -4.18 -12.82
C PHE A 106 -4.43 -3.48 -13.53
N SER A 107 -5.44 -4.26 -13.91
CA SER A 107 -6.57 -3.77 -14.71
C SER A 107 -7.81 -3.56 -13.84
N PHE A 108 -8.50 -2.46 -14.07
CA PHE A 108 -9.71 -2.06 -13.37
C PHE A 108 -10.80 -1.74 -14.39
N ASP A 109 -11.83 -2.58 -14.43
CA ASP A 109 -12.99 -2.40 -15.29
C ASP A 109 -13.92 -1.33 -14.75
N GLY A 110 -14.46 -0.50 -15.64
CA GLY A 110 -15.44 0.52 -15.31
C GLY A 110 -16.42 0.82 -16.44
N MET A 111 -17.36 1.70 -16.13
CA MET A 111 -18.44 2.15 -17.00
C MET A 111 -18.60 3.67 -16.87
N LEU A 112 -18.66 4.36 -18.01
CA LEU A 112 -19.22 5.71 -18.09
C LEU A 112 -20.73 5.58 -18.29
N ASP A 113 -21.50 6.10 -17.35
CA ASP A 113 -22.96 6.06 -17.40
C ASP A 113 -23.57 7.43 -17.08
N GLY A 114 -24.66 7.78 -17.76
CA GLY A 114 -25.44 9.00 -17.51
C GLY A 114 -25.57 9.91 -18.72
N SER A 115 -25.85 11.19 -18.47
CA SER A 115 -26.11 12.16 -19.54
C SER A 115 -25.39 13.50 -19.33
N LEU A 116 -25.07 14.13 -20.45
CA LEU A 116 -24.32 15.38 -20.53
C LEU A 116 -25.10 16.38 -21.40
N THR A 117 -25.10 17.64 -20.97
CA THR A 117 -25.66 18.78 -21.69
C THR A 117 -24.64 19.91 -21.65
N ALA A 118 -24.82 20.96 -22.44
CA ALA A 118 -23.90 22.09 -22.50
C ALA A 118 -23.62 22.76 -21.13
N THR A 119 -24.56 22.67 -20.18
CA THR A 119 -24.48 23.35 -18.88
C THR A 119 -24.59 22.40 -17.67
N GLY A 120 -24.66 21.09 -17.90
CA GLY A 120 -24.89 20.13 -16.83
C GLY A 120 -24.34 18.75 -17.13
N SER A 121 -23.89 18.06 -16.09
CA SER A 121 -23.42 16.68 -16.13
C SER A 121 -24.17 15.83 -15.09
N LYS A 122 -24.67 14.69 -15.54
CA LYS A 122 -25.06 13.55 -14.70
C LYS A 122 -24.22 12.32 -15.03
N VAL A 123 -23.12 12.50 -15.76
CA VAL A 123 -22.23 11.41 -16.13
C VAL A 123 -21.38 11.02 -14.92
N SER A 124 -21.29 9.73 -14.65
CA SER A 124 -20.41 9.14 -13.64
C SER A 124 -19.46 8.15 -14.29
N ALA A 125 -18.22 8.12 -13.81
CA ALA A 125 -17.28 7.04 -14.06
C ALA A 125 -17.35 6.08 -12.86
N ILE A 126 -17.76 4.83 -13.10
CA ILE A 126 -18.04 3.84 -12.05
C ILE A 126 -17.16 2.63 -12.30
N PHE A 127 -16.34 2.22 -11.34
CA PHE A 127 -15.63 0.96 -11.41
C PHE A 127 -16.58 -0.20 -11.12
N THR A 128 -16.59 -1.20 -11.99
CA THR A 128 -17.50 -2.36 -11.92
C THR A 128 -16.77 -3.67 -11.60
N GLY A 129 -15.43 -3.67 -11.71
CA GLY A 129 -14.56 -4.78 -11.33
C GLY A 129 -14.01 -4.68 -9.90
N PRO A 130 -13.02 -5.53 -9.55
CA PRO A 130 -12.34 -5.43 -8.25
C PRO A 130 -11.65 -4.08 -8.09
N LEU A 131 -11.91 -3.38 -6.99
CA LEU A 131 -11.25 -2.10 -6.66
C LEU A 131 -9.81 -2.27 -6.16
N THR A 132 -9.38 -3.51 -5.89
CA THR A 132 -8.02 -3.84 -5.45
C THR A 132 -7.57 -5.12 -6.14
N VAL A 133 -6.39 -5.06 -6.75
CA VAL A 133 -5.75 -6.18 -7.44
C VAL A 133 -4.38 -6.42 -6.85
N THR A 134 -4.04 -7.68 -6.57
CA THR A 134 -2.74 -8.06 -5.99
C THR A 134 -1.97 -8.95 -6.96
N GLN A 135 -0.69 -8.67 -7.15
CA GLN A 135 0.21 -9.46 -7.99
C GLN A 135 1.60 -9.55 -7.36
N THR A 136 2.27 -10.68 -7.56
CA THR A 136 3.67 -10.84 -7.16
C THR A 136 4.60 -10.35 -8.27
N LEU A 137 5.55 -9.48 -7.92
CA LEU A 137 6.66 -9.06 -8.77
C LEU A 137 7.96 -9.20 -7.97
N GLY A 138 8.91 -9.96 -8.49
CA GLY A 138 10.15 -10.25 -7.77
C GLY A 138 9.88 -10.94 -6.43
N SER A 139 10.33 -10.31 -5.34
CA SER A 139 10.18 -10.82 -3.96
C SER A 139 9.05 -10.13 -3.17
N TYR A 140 8.24 -9.30 -3.83
CA TYR A 140 7.21 -8.50 -3.19
C TYR A 140 5.82 -8.79 -3.74
N LEU A 141 4.82 -8.67 -2.88
CA LEU A 141 3.40 -8.67 -3.22
C LEU A 141 2.95 -7.21 -3.38
N TYR A 142 2.65 -6.81 -4.60
CA TYR A 142 2.12 -5.50 -4.93
C TYR A 142 0.60 -5.55 -4.88
N SER A 143 0.00 -4.62 -4.16
CA SER A 143 -1.45 -4.40 -4.08
C SER A 143 -1.75 -3.02 -4.63
N VAL A 144 -2.48 -2.96 -5.74
CA VAL A 144 -2.92 -1.71 -6.37
C VAL A 144 -4.41 -1.57 -6.17
N SER A 145 -4.85 -0.42 -5.65
CA SER A 145 -6.27 -0.06 -5.58
C SER A 145 -6.56 1.22 -6.33
N VAL A 146 -7.81 1.41 -6.76
CA VAL A 146 -8.28 2.62 -7.46
C VAL A 146 -9.32 3.35 -6.64
N GLU A 147 -9.25 4.68 -6.62
CA GLU A 147 -10.19 5.55 -5.90
C GLU A 147 -10.47 6.84 -6.66
N PRO A 148 -11.69 7.40 -6.57
CA PRO A 148 -12.87 6.82 -5.91
C PRO A 148 -13.51 5.68 -6.73
N GLU A 149 -14.34 4.85 -6.09
CA GLU A 149 -15.16 3.81 -6.77
C GLU A 149 -16.11 4.44 -7.81
N THR A 150 -16.69 5.59 -7.47
CA THR A 150 -17.55 6.38 -8.35
C THR A 150 -17.08 7.83 -8.37
N ALA A 151 -16.79 8.36 -9.56
CA ALA A 151 -16.46 9.75 -9.78
C ALA A 151 -17.57 10.44 -10.57
N ASN A 152 -18.23 11.43 -9.95
CA ASN A 152 -19.15 12.31 -10.66
C ASN A 152 -18.35 13.25 -11.57
N LEU A 153 -18.68 13.28 -12.86
CA LEU A 153 -17.92 14.08 -13.82
C LEU A 153 -18.42 15.53 -13.83
N PRO A 154 -17.50 16.51 -13.99
CA PRO A 154 -17.88 17.90 -14.00
C PRO A 154 -18.77 18.24 -15.21
N MET A 155 -19.47 19.37 -15.13
CA MET A 155 -20.17 19.93 -16.29
C MET A 155 -19.16 20.41 -17.36
N PRO A 156 -19.57 20.49 -18.64
CA PRO A 156 -18.71 21.00 -19.69
C PRO A 156 -18.15 22.39 -19.40
N GLY A 157 -16.84 22.58 -19.68
CA GLY A 157 -16.15 23.85 -19.47
C GLY A 157 -15.88 24.23 -18.01
N SER A 158 -16.20 23.35 -17.06
CA SER A 158 -15.77 23.49 -15.66
C SER A 158 -14.24 23.51 -15.54
N LEU A 159 -13.73 24.32 -14.61
CA LEU A 159 -12.31 24.30 -14.21
C LEU A 159 -12.02 23.27 -13.11
N ALA A 160 -13.06 22.64 -12.54
CA ALA A 160 -12.92 21.57 -11.57
C ALA A 160 -12.88 20.23 -12.30
N ASP A 161 -11.83 19.45 -12.05
CA ASP A 161 -11.60 18.15 -12.67
C ASP A 161 -12.03 17.03 -11.73
N ALA A 162 -12.58 15.95 -12.29
CA ALA A 162 -12.69 14.69 -11.55
C ALA A 162 -11.33 13.99 -11.59
N LEU A 163 -10.80 13.66 -10.42
CA LEU A 163 -9.50 13.00 -10.27
C LEU A 163 -9.68 11.52 -9.97
N LEU A 164 -8.91 10.68 -10.65
CA LEU A 164 -8.73 9.28 -10.32
C LEU A 164 -7.33 9.06 -9.75
N ASN A 165 -7.26 8.33 -8.65
CA ASN A 165 -6.04 7.94 -7.99
C ASN A 165 -5.86 6.42 -8.04
N ALA A 166 -4.61 5.99 -8.08
CA ALA A 166 -4.21 4.61 -7.84
C ALA A 166 -3.30 4.57 -6.60
N ASN A 167 -3.62 3.73 -5.63
CA ASN A 167 -2.84 3.54 -4.43
C ASN A 167 -2.04 2.23 -4.53
N VAL A 168 -0.72 2.31 -4.40
CA VAL A 168 0.17 1.14 -4.46
C VAL A 168 0.67 0.83 -3.07
N LYS A 169 0.45 -0.40 -2.60
CA LYS A 169 1.01 -0.93 -1.37
C LYS A 169 1.90 -2.13 -1.67
N ILE A 170 3.13 -2.10 -1.18
CA ILE A 170 4.12 -3.17 -1.40
C ILE A 170 4.30 -3.93 -0.09
N MET A 171 4.14 -5.25 -0.11
CA MET A 171 4.31 -6.11 1.05
C MET A 171 5.42 -7.13 0.78
N GLY A 172 6.26 -7.39 1.78
CA GLY A 172 7.18 -8.52 1.74
C GLY A 172 6.41 -9.83 1.64
N ILE A 173 6.85 -10.74 0.77
CA ILE A 173 6.28 -12.08 0.74
C ILE A 173 6.81 -12.81 1.97
N PRO A 174 5.95 -13.40 2.82
CA PRO A 174 6.43 -14.18 3.95
C PRO A 174 7.30 -15.31 3.40
N VAL A 175 8.58 -15.30 3.77
CA VAL A 175 9.46 -16.43 3.50
C VAL A 175 8.88 -17.58 4.29
N VAL A 176 8.22 -18.51 3.59
CA VAL A 176 7.83 -19.77 4.20
C VAL A 176 9.15 -20.44 4.54
N VAL A 177 9.48 -20.43 5.83
CA VAL A 177 10.60 -21.21 6.35
C VAL A 177 10.16 -22.65 6.17
N VAL A 178 10.50 -23.23 5.04
CA VAL A 178 10.34 -24.67 4.83
C VAL A 178 11.29 -25.28 5.84
N ASP A 179 10.74 -25.85 6.91
CA ASP A 179 11.55 -26.59 7.85
C ASP A 179 12.42 -27.56 7.04
N PRO A 180 13.74 -27.60 7.29
CA PRO A 180 14.62 -28.49 6.56
C PRO A 180 14.01 -29.89 6.60
N PRO A 181 14.00 -30.66 5.49
CA PRO A 181 13.39 -31.97 5.44
C PRO A 181 13.96 -32.78 6.59
N GLY A 182 13.16 -32.93 7.65
CA GLY A 182 13.57 -33.65 8.84
C GLY A 182 13.97 -35.04 8.39
N PRO A 183 15.07 -35.61 8.92
CA PRO A 183 15.40 -37.00 8.65
C PRO A 183 14.16 -37.82 9.00
N GLY A 184 13.60 -38.50 7.99
CA GLY A 184 12.31 -39.16 8.08
C GLY A 184 12.24 -39.99 9.36
N THR A 185 11.39 -39.56 10.28
CA THR A 185 11.09 -40.31 11.49
C THR A 185 9.60 -40.62 11.47
N THR A 186 9.36 -41.93 11.44
CA THR A 186 8.08 -42.60 11.62
C THR A 186 7.32 -42.00 12.80
N VAL A 187 6.01 -41.84 12.62
CA VAL A 187 4.99 -41.50 13.61
C VAL A 187 5.37 -42.05 14.99
N SER A 188 5.69 -41.15 15.92
CA SER A 188 5.83 -41.51 17.33
C SER A 188 5.07 -40.47 18.14
N GLU A 189 4.18 -41.03 18.95
CA GLU A 189 3.06 -40.43 19.62
C GLU A 189 3.42 -39.19 20.42
N THR A 190 2.41 -38.36 20.61
CA THR A 190 2.36 -37.26 21.56
C THR A 190 2.66 -37.75 22.97
N PRO A 191 3.60 -37.10 23.71
CA PRO A 191 3.32 -36.86 25.12
C PRO A 191 3.42 -35.38 25.50
N GLU A 192 2.49 -35.06 26.38
CA GLU A 192 2.07 -33.84 27.07
C GLU A 192 3.13 -32.82 27.55
N PRO A 193 2.68 -31.57 27.83
CA PRO A 193 3.54 -30.45 28.17
C PRO A 193 3.96 -30.50 29.64
N THR A 194 5.23 -30.79 29.93
CA THR A 194 5.81 -30.45 31.24
C THR A 194 7.28 -30.09 31.08
N GLY A 195 7.62 -28.80 31.08
CA GLY A 195 9.02 -28.41 30.93
C GLY A 195 9.32 -26.92 30.89
N LEU A 196 8.57 -26.08 31.61
CA LEU A 196 8.94 -24.68 31.86
C LEU A 196 10.06 -24.68 32.93
N VAL A 197 11.29 -25.01 32.50
CA VAL A 197 12.45 -25.11 33.37
C VAL A 197 12.98 -23.70 33.69
N LEU A 198 12.86 -23.37 34.98
CA LEU A 198 13.55 -22.30 35.71
C LEU A 198 15.03 -22.20 35.30
N GLY A 199 15.44 -21.06 34.77
CA GLY A 199 16.83 -20.81 34.41
C GLY A 199 17.31 -19.39 34.70
N LEU A 200 16.91 -18.75 35.80
CA LEU A 200 17.39 -17.40 36.17
C LEU A 200 17.58 -17.18 37.69
N LEU A 201 18.15 -18.16 38.39
CA LEU A 201 18.68 -17.98 39.73
C LEU A 201 20.12 -18.50 39.81
N GLY A 202 21.07 -17.68 39.33
CA GLY A 202 22.50 -17.98 39.40
C GLY A 202 23.32 -16.69 39.26
N GLY A 203 23.42 -15.92 40.34
CA GLY A 203 24.30 -14.75 40.43
C GLY A 203 25.79 -15.12 40.31
N PRO A 204 26.68 -14.12 40.12
CA PRO A 204 27.41 -13.61 41.30
C PRO A 204 27.68 -12.09 41.23
N ILE A 205 27.54 -11.31 42.31
CA ILE A 205 28.46 -11.23 43.47
C ILE A 205 29.91 -11.01 43.04
N LEU A 206 30.27 -9.82 42.53
CA LEU A 206 31.70 -9.38 42.50
C LEU A 206 31.93 -7.86 42.47
N TYR A 207 30.91 -7.00 42.65
CA TYR A 207 31.07 -5.55 42.48
C TYR A 207 31.17 -4.71 43.78
N LEU A 208 31.36 -5.32 44.95
CA LEU A 208 31.42 -4.59 46.23
C LEU A 208 32.81 -4.43 46.86
N ALA A 209 33.90 -4.80 46.17
CA ALA A 209 35.24 -4.72 46.77
C ALA A 209 36.04 -3.43 46.48
N ARG A 210 35.61 -2.50 45.59
CA ARG A 210 36.54 -1.45 45.09
C ARG A 210 36.32 -0.01 45.56
N ARG A 211 35.43 0.27 46.54
CA ARG A 211 35.12 1.67 46.95
C ARG A 211 35.69 2.11 48.29
N ARG A 212 36.85 1.59 48.73
CA ARG A 212 37.48 2.02 50.00
C ARG A 212 38.89 2.63 49.89
N TYR A 213 39.27 3.20 48.75
CA TYR A 213 40.62 3.77 48.58
C TYR A 213 40.70 5.20 48.03
N ARG A 214 39.79 6.09 48.43
CA ARG A 214 39.97 7.54 48.18
C ARG A 214 39.50 8.37 49.38
N SER A 215 40.35 8.43 50.40
CA SER A 215 40.46 9.54 51.33
C SER A 215 41.94 9.92 51.40
N GLY A 216 42.28 11.17 51.11
CA GLY A 216 43.64 11.68 51.23
C GLY A 216 44.02 12.79 50.27
N LYS A 217 43.46 13.99 50.48
CA LYS A 217 44.14 15.30 50.59
C LYS A 217 43.13 16.43 50.48
#